data_AF-A0A2P8DV52-F1
#
_entry.id   AF-A0A2P8DV52-F1
#
_cell.length_a   1.000
_cell.length_b   1.000
_cell.length_c   1.000
_cell.angle_alpha   90.00
_cell.angle_beta   90.00
_cell.angle_gamma   90.00
#
_symmetry.space_group_name_H-M   'P 1'
#
loop_
_entity.id
_entity.type
_entity.pdbx_description
1 polymer ?
#
loop_
_entity_poly.entity_id
_entity_poly.type
_entity_poly.pdbx_seq_one_letter_code
_entity_poly.pdbx_strand_id
1 'polypeptide(L)'
;MRRSLWFRVVVVLVVLVLGVLTWWWRSPELFGGQGSTLTIRDETGTVALAGVLVVPQQVGDGTVTVHSAQPRIVKAADGTEVDVLACHDGSFGTARGRDSLDEYCMSHGEVAGARLDEGDSLVVAVRSDEPQRVVVDGVDVTYSYGWQRGTQTTGLTAVVTFAG
;
A
#
# COMPACT_ATOMS: atom_id res chain seq x y z
N MET A 1 -51.20 10.19 -24.08
CA MET A 1 -50.69 10.39 -22.69
C MET A 1 -49.84 9.24 -22.12
N ARG A 2 -50.06 7.96 -22.44
CA ARG A 2 -49.26 6.84 -21.89
C ARG A 2 -47.76 6.81 -22.27
N ARG A 3 -47.38 7.30 -23.46
CA ARG A 3 -45.97 7.25 -23.94
C ARG A 3 -45.01 8.14 -23.13
N SER A 4 -45.44 9.30 -22.64
CA SER A 4 -44.56 10.20 -21.87
C SER A 4 -44.29 9.69 -20.46
N LEU A 5 -45.22 8.94 -19.87
CA LEU A 5 -45.06 8.37 -18.53
C LEU A 5 -44.06 7.22 -18.53
N TRP A 6 -44.11 6.37 -19.56
CA TRP A 6 -43.16 5.27 -19.73
C TRP A 6 -41.72 5.77 -19.95
N PHE A 7 -41.53 6.82 -20.75
CA PHE A 7 -40.22 7.40 -20.98
C PHE A 7 -39.59 7.94 -19.68
N ARG A 8 -40.38 8.60 -18.83
CA ARG A 8 -39.90 9.10 -17.52
C ARG A 8 -39.45 7.96 -16.60
N VAL A 9 -40.20 6.87 -16.56
CA VAL A 9 -39.84 5.69 -15.75
C VAL A 9 -38.53 5.07 -16.23
N VAL A 10 -38.37 4.92 -17.55
CA VAL A 10 -37.13 4.38 -18.13
C VAL A 10 -35.93 5.28 -17.82
N VAL A 11 -36.07 6.60 -17.97
CA VAL A 11 -34.99 7.55 -17.65
C VAL A 11 -34.59 7.49 -16.17
N VAL A 12 -35.57 7.46 -15.25
CA VAL A 12 -35.28 7.34 -13.82
C VAL A 12 -34.56 6.03 -13.50
N LEU A 13 -34.99 4.91 -14.08
CA LEU A 13 -34.33 3.61 -13.92
C LEU A 13 -32.88 3.64 -14.43
N VAL A 14 -32.65 4.22 -15.62
CA VAL A 14 -31.29 4.35 -16.18
C VAL A 14 -30.41 5.21 -15.27
N VAL A 15 -30.90 6.34 -14.77
CA VAL A 15 -30.15 7.19 -13.85
C VAL A 15 -29.83 6.47 -12.54
N LEU A 16 -30.78 5.71 -11.98
CA LEU A 16 -30.54 4.91 -10.78
C LEU A 16 -29.49 3.82 -11.01
N VAL A 17 -29.57 3.10 -12.13
CA VAL A 17 -28.58 2.07 -12.48
C VAL A 17 -27.19 2.69 -12.67
N LEU A 18 -27.08 3.81 -13.38
CA LEU A 18 -25.81 4.51 -13.57
C LEU A 18 -25.27 5.07 -12.24
N GLY A 19 -26.13 5.57 -11.36
CA GLY A 19 -25.76 6.04 -10.02
C GLY A 19 -25.20 4.90 -9.17
N VAL A 20 -25.84 3.73 -9.18
CA VAL A 20 -25.34 2.55 -8.45
C VAL A 20 -24.03 2.05 -9.04
N LEU A 21 -23.91 1.98 -10.37
CA LEU A 21 -22.67 1.54 -11.03
C LEU A 21 -21.49 2.49 -10.75
N THR A 22 -21.73 3.80 -10.80
CA THR A 22 -20.68 4.80 -10.51
C THR A 22 -20.30 4.83 -9.03
N TRP A 23 -21.26 4.64 -8.12
CA TRP A 23 -20.97 4.50 -6.69
C TRP A 23 -20.22 3.20 -6.39
N TRP A 24 -20.59 2.10 -7.04
CA TRP A 24 -19.91 0.81 -6.90
C TRP A 24 -18.48 0.84 -7.49
N TRP A 25 -18.23 1.69 -8.48
CA TRP A 25 -16.90 1.96 -9.03
C TRP A 25 -16.06 2.96 -8.22
N ARG A 26 -16.62 3.64 -7.21
CA ARG A 26 -15.78 4.38 -6.27
C ARG A 26 -15.09 3.38 -5.36
N SER A 27 -13.81 3.12 -5.67
CA SER A 27 -12.88 2.41 -4.80
C SER A 27 -12.95 3.04 -3.41
N PRO A 28 -13.21 2.26 -2.34
CA PRO A 28 -13.08 2.80 -0.99
C PRO A 28 -11.63 3.25 -0.83
N GLU A 29 -11.39 4.46 -0.32
CA GLU A 29 -10.05 4.88 0.11
C GLU A 29 -9.80 4.25 1.48
N LEU A 30 -9.31 3.01 1.50
CA LEU A 30 -9.05 2.30 2.77
C LEU A 30 -7.84 2.86 3.49
N PHE A 31 -6.83 3.28 2.74
CA PHE A 31 -5.60 3.77 3.32
C PHE A 31 -5.62 5.29 3.41
N GLY A 32 -4.93 5.86 4.39
CA GLY A 32 -4.72 7.30 4.44
C GLY A 32 -4.00 7.80 3.18
N GLY A 33 -4.11 9.09 2.89
CA GLY A 33 -3.28 9.73 1.87
C GLY A 33 -1.78 9.67 2.23
N GLN A 34 -0.91 9.99 1.27
CA GLN A 34 0.51 10.19 1.53
C GLN A 34 0.70 11.32 2.54
N GLY A 35 1.53 11.14 3.58
CA GLY A 35 1.47 12.09 4.70
C GLY A 35 2.67 12.30 5.61
N SER A 36 3.76 11.53 5.55
CA SER A 36 4.96 11.82 6.35
C SER A 36 6.21 11.25 5.70
N THR A 37 7.37 11.82 6.04
CA THR A 37 8.67 11.34 5.58
C THR A 37 9.40 10.60 6.69
N LEU A 38 9.83 9.38 6.42
CA LEU A 38 10.76 8.62 7.26
C LEU A 38 12.16 8.72 6.68
N THR A 39 13.15 9.00 7.52
CA THR A 39 14.55 9.04 7.10
C THR A 39 15.33 7.93 7.80
N ILE A 40 16.01 7.10 7.01
CA ILE A 40 16.82 5.98 7.46
C ILE A 40 18.26 6.20 6.99
N ARG A 41 19.23 5.90 7.85
CA ARG A 41 20.64 5.81 7.49
C ARG A 41 21.10 4.38 7.72
N ASP A 42 21.72 3.79 6.72
CA ASP A 42 22.20 2.41 6.76
C ASP A 42 23.57 2.28 6.08
N GLU A 43 24.19 1.11 6.20
CA GLU A 43 25.49 0.78 5.60
C GLU A 43 25.30 0.10 4.24
N THR A 44 26.23 0.27 3.30
CA THR A 44 26.15 -0.44 2.01
C THR A 44 26.22 -1.96 2.21
N GLY A 45 25.44 -2.69 1.42
CA GLY A 45 25.34 -4.15 1.49
C GLY A 45 24.35 -4.66 2.55
N THR A 46 23.62 -3.77 3.24
CA THR A 46 22.53 -4.14 4.16
C THR A 46 21.15 -3.87 3.54
N VAL A 47 20.10 -4.38 4.19
CA VAL A 47 18.71 -4.11 3.83
C VAL A 47 18.12 -3.15 4.86
N ALA A 48 17.71 -1.98 4.41
CA ALA A 48 16.96 -1.03 5.23
C ALA A 48 15.46 -1.33 5.12
N LEU A 49 14.78 -1.43 6.26
CA LEU A 49 13.35 -1.73 6.33
C LEU A 49 12.56 -0.49 6.76
N ALA A 50 11.54 -0.12 5.98
CA ALA A 50 10.66 1.00 6.26
C ALA A 50 9.19 0.55 6.24
N GLY A 51 8.51 0.62 7.38
CA GLY A 51 7.06 0.54 7.43
C GLY A 51 6.46 1.73 6.69
N VAL A 52 5.81 1.49 5.56
CA VAL A 52 5.24 2.56 4.72
C VAL A 52 3.74 2.70 4.94
N LEU A 53 3.06 1.64 5.35
CA LEU A 53 1.61 1.63 5.50
C LEU A 53 1.19 0.67 6.62
N VAL A 54 0.20 1.06 7.40
CA VAL A 54 -0.48 0.19 8.39
C VAL A 54 -1.95 0.09 7.99
N VAL A 55 -2.53 -1.10 8.13
CA VAL A 55 -3.97 -1.27 8.01
C VAL A 55 -4.66 -0.53 9.16
N PRO A 56 -5.54 0.45 8.88
CA PRO A 56 -6.12 1.25 9.95
C PRO A 56 -7.10 0.43 10.79
N GLN A 57 -7.20 0.74 12.09
CA GLN A 57 -8.13 0.08 13.01
C GLN A 57 -9.61 0.18 12.59
N GLN A 58 -9.92 1.14 11.72
CA GLN A 58 -11.28 1.36 11.18
C GLN A 58 -11.74 0.25 10.23
N VAL A 59 -10.85 -0.65 9.83
CA VAL A 59 -11.18 -1.87 9.07
C VAL A 59 -11.96 -2.87 9.94
N GLY A 60 -11.93 -2.73 11.27
CA GLY A 60 -12.66 -3.60 12.20
C GLY A 60 -12.27 -5.07 12.04
N ASP A 61 -13.24 -5.99 12.08
CA ASP A 61 -13.00 -7.43 11.90
C ASP A 61 -12.80 -7.86 10.44
N GLY A 62 -12.62 -6.92 9.51
CA GLY A 62 -12.50 -7.20 8.09
C GLY A 62 -11.05 -7.41 7.65
N THR A 63 -10.85 -8.31 6.68
CA THR A 63 -9.52 -8.58 6.10
C THR A 63 -9.34 -7.86 4.77
N VAL A 64 -8.22 -7.17 4.60
CA VAL A 64 -7.81 -6.59 3.31
C VAL A 64 -6.98 -7.61 2.54
N THR A 65 -7.42 -7.99 1.34
CA THR A 65 -6.61 -8.82 0.44
C THR A 65 -5.81 -7.92 -0.50
N VAL A 66 -4.49 -7.93 -0.39
CA VAL A 66 -3.61 -7.21 -1.30
C VAL A 66 -3.35 -8.07 -2.53
N HIS A 67 -3.54 -7.51 -3.72
CA HIS A 67 -3.29 -8.19 -5.00
C HIS A 67 -1.94 -7.82 -5.57
N SER A 68 -1.53 -6.57 -5.38
CA SER A 68 -0.22 -6.08 -5.80
C SER A 68 0.14 -4.83 -5.02
N ALA A 69 1.44 -4.61 -4.81
CA ALA A 69 1.95 -3.35 -4.30
C ALA A 69 3.25 -3.02 -5.03
N GLN A 70 3.31 -1.86 -5.68
CA GLN A 70 4.50 -1.39 -6.39
C GLN A 70 5.10 -0.17 -5.67
N PRO A 71 6.38 -0.21 -5.29
CA PRO A 71 7.02 0.93 -4.66
C PRO A 71 7.20 2.06 -5.68
N ARG A 72 6.89 3.30 -5.29
CA ARG A 72 7.09 4.47 -6.16
C ARG A 72 8.48 5.04 -5.98
N ILE A 73 9.44 4.52 -6.73
CA ILE A 73 10.84 4.97 -6.65
C ILE A 73 10.98 6.32 -7.37
N VAL A 74 11.22 7.38 -6.62
CA VAL A 74 11.43 8.74 -7.16
C VAL A 74 12.91 9.02 -7.38
N LYS A 75 13.78 8.39 -6.59
CA LYS A 75 15.23 8.50 -6.72
C LYS A 75 15.90 7.21 -6.30
N ALA A 76 16.72 6.64 -7.17
CA ALA A 76 17.62 5.52 -6.91
C ALA A 76 18.72 5.51 -7.98
N ALA A 77 19.91 5.01 -7.66
CA ALA A 77 20.92 4.66 -8.65
C ALA A 77 20.64 3.27 -9.25
N ASP A 78 21.29 2.95 -10.36
CA ASP A 78 21.24 1.62 -10.95
C ASP A 78 21.76 0.56 -9.95
N GLY A 79 21.16 -0.64 -9.96
CA GLY A 79 21.52 -1.72 -9.03
C GLY A 79 20.90 -1.60 -7.63
N THR A 80 20.05 -0.60 -7.38
CA THR A 80 19.24 -0.54 -6.15
C THR A 80 18.11 -1.56 -6.21
N GLU A 81 17.98 -2.40 -5.19
CA GLU A 81 16.86 -3.33 -5.03
C GLU A 81 15.82 -2.71 -4.08
N VAL A 82 14.56 -2.70 -4.50
CA VAL A 82 13.44 -2.17 -3.71
C VAL A 82 12.26 -3.13 -3.82
N ASP A 83 11.97 -3.81 -2.72
CA ASP A 83 10.86 -4.75 -2.63
C ASP A 83 9.81 -4.26 -1.64
N VAL A 84 8.57 -4.70 -1.84
CA VAL A 84 7.47 -4.49 -0.89
C VAL A 84 7.06 -5.83 -0.34
N LEU A 85 6.89 -5.90 0.98
CA LEU A 85 6.62 -7.12 1.72
C LEU A 85 5.37 -6.93 2.58
N ALA A 86 4.59 -7.99 2.73
CA ALA A 86 3.53 -8.06 3.72
C ALA A 86 4.15 -8.43 5.08
N CYS A 87 3.81 -7.68 6.12
CA CYS A 87 4.34 -7.84 7.47
C CYS A 87 3.19 -7.99 8.45
N HIS A 88 3.10 -9.15 9.10
CA HIS A 88 2.06 -9.46 10.07
C HIS A 88 2.55 -9.27 11.51
N ASP A 89 1.70 -8.68 12.33
CA ASP A 89 1.96 -8.41 13.76
C ASP A 89 3.32 -7.72 14.01
N GLY A 90 3.78 -6.89 13.07
CA GLY A 90 5.05 -6.19 13.13
C GLY A 90 4.97 -4.84 13.85
N SER A 91 6.13 -4.30 14.21
CA SER A 91 6.20 -2.92 14.71
C SER A 91 6.19 -1.93 13.55
N PHE A 92 5.29 -0.93 13.55
CA PHE A 92 5.36 0.13 12.54
C PHE A 92 6.49 1.10 12.85
N GLY A 93 7.42 1.30 11.90
CA GLY A 93 8.59 2.13 12.11
C GLY A 93 9.70 1.87 11.09
N THR A 94 10.94 1.92 11.57
CA THR A 94 12.13 1.65 10.76
C THR A 94 13.02 0.64 11.46
N ALA A 95 13.57 -0.30 10.71
CA ALA A 95 14.61 -1.23 11.16
C ALA A 95 15.83 -1.15 10.24
N ARG A 96 17.00 -1.49 10.77
CA ARG A 96 18.32 -1.28 10.14
C ARG A 96 19.17 -2.53 10.25
N GLY A 97 20.09 -2.72 9.30
CA GLY A 97 21.17 -3.70 9.44
C GLY A 97 20.72 -5.16 9.48
N ARG A 98 21.52 -6.04 10.10
CA ARG A 98 21.32 -7.52 10.17
C ARG A 98 20.06 -7.97 10.90
N ASP A 99 19.27 -7.05 11.45
CA ASP A 99 17.98 -7.36 12.04
C ASP A 99 17.15 -8.04 10.96
N SER A 100 16.99 -9.35 11.09
CA SER A 100 16.29 -10.11 10.07
C SER A 100 14.87 -9.58 9.98
N LEU A 101 14.28 -9.62 8.79
CA LEU A 101 12.88 -9.32 8.58
C LEU A 101 11.96 -10.07 9.60
N ASP A 102 12.43 -11.24 10.09
CA ASP A 102 11.81 -12.05 11.15
C ASP A 102 11.81 -11.41 12.56
N GLU A 103 12.69 -10.45 12.84
CA GLU A 103 12.69 -9.67 14.09
C GLU A 103 11.78 -8.45 13.99
N TYR A 104 11.66 -7.88 12.79
CA TYR A 104 10.82 -6.71 12.53
C TYR A 104 9.33 -7.09 12.38
N CYS A 105 9.08 -8.21 11.72
CA CYS A 105 7.77 -8.81 11.48
C CYS A 105 7.68 -10.14 12.20
N MET A 106 6.62 -10.40 12.97
CA MET A 106 6.42 -11.74 13.55
C MET A 106 6.23 -12.81 12.47
N SER A 107 5.62 -12.44 11.34
CA SER A 107 5.71 -13.19 10.10
C SER A 107 5.64 -12.25 8.89
N HIS A 108 6.23 -12.65 7.77
CA HIS A 108 6.24 -11.87 6.55
C HIS A 108 6.12 -12.75 5.32
N GLY A 109 5.80 -12.14 4.18
CA GLY A 109 5.70 -12.86 2.92
C GLY A 109 5.48 -11.95 1.72
N GLU A 110 5.22 -12.60 0.59
CA GLU A 110 4.89 -11.92 -0.65
C GLU A 110 3.58 -11.13 -0.52
N VAL A 111 3.54 -9.98 -1.17
CA VAL A 111 2.37 -9.09 -1.16
C VAL A 111 1.19 -9.68 -1.94
N ALA A 112 1.46 -10.41 -3.02
CA ALA A 112 0.42 -10.89 -3.92
C ALA A 112 -0.44 -11.97 -3.24
N GLY A 113 -1.70 -11.63 -2.95
CA GLY A 113 -2.61 -12.50 -2.22
C GLY A 113 -2.51 -12.38 -0.70
N ALA A 114 -1.65 -11.50 -0.17
CA ALA A 114 -1.53 -11.27 1.27
C ALA A 114 -2.86 -10.80 1.86
N ARG A 115 -3.17 -11.32 3.06
CA ARG A 115 -4.38 -11.01 3.80
C ARG A 115 -3.99 -10.21 5.04
N LEU A 116 -4.19 -8.90 4.99
CA LEU A 116 -3.79 -7.99 6.05
C LEU A 116 -4.99 -7.66 6.94
N ASP A 117 -4.83 -7.87 8.24
CA ASP A 117 -5.80 -7.52 9.27
C ASP A 117 -5.33 -6.26 10.05
N GLU A 118 -6.04 -5.86 11.11
CA GLU A 118 -5.64 -4.72 11.94
C GLU A 118 -4.22 -4.92 12.52
N GLY A 119 -3.37 -3.91 12.38
CA GLY A 119 -1.99 -3.94 12.89
C GLY A 119 -0.97 -4.46 11.88
N ASP A 120 -1.43 -5.16 10.84
CA ASP A 120 -0.57 -5.56 9.73
C ASP A 120 -0.11 -4.36 8.90
N SER A 121 1.02 -4.52 8.24
CA SER A 121 1.66 -3.44 7.50
C SER A 121 2.26 -3.90 6.18
N LEU A 122 2.46 -2.93 5.28
CA LEU A 122 3.35 -3.09 4.15
C LEU A 122 4.68 -2.42 4.48
N VAL A 123 5.75 -3.15 4.22
CA VAL A 123 7.13 -2.74 4.50
C VAL A 123 7.87 -2.67 3.18
N VAL A 124 8.63 -1.60 2.99
CA VAL A 124 9.58 -1.49 1.88
C VAL A 124 10.94 -1.94 2.37
N ALA A 125 11.52 -2.91 1.68
CA ALA A 125 12.90 -3.35 1.86
C ALA A 125 13.75 -2.71 0.76
N VAL A 126 14.73 -1.91 1.17
CA VAL A 126 15.66 -1.22 0.25
C VAL A 126 17.06 -1.77 0.48
N ARG A 127 17.74 -2.15 -0.59
CA ARG A 127 19.15 -2.57 -0.55
C ARG A 127 19.97 -1.81 -1.58
N SER A 128 21.19 -1.46 -1.19
CA SER A 128 22.20 -0.89 -2.07
C SER A 128 23.58 -1.39 -1.71
N ASP A 129 24.35 -1.84 -2.70
CA ASP A 129 25.76 -2.19 -2.53
C ASP A 129 26.70 -0.97 -2.73
N GLU A 130 26.16 0.21 -3.07
CA GLU A 130 26.90 1.47 -3.26
C GLU A 130 26.40 2.62 -2.36
N PRO A 131 27.25 3.60 -1.98
CA PRO A 131 26.80 4.75 -1.20
C PRO A 131 25.86 5.64 -2.01
N GLN A 132 24.61 5.78 -1.57
CA GLN A 132 23.61 6.56 -2.28
C GLN A 132 22.42 6.99 -1.41
N ARG A 133 21.55 7.81 -1.99
CA ARG A 133 20.27 8.20 -1.38
C ARG A 133 19.11 7.71 -2.24
N VAL A 134 18.31 6.82 -1.67
CA VAL A 134 17.10 6.25 -2.26
C VAL A 134 15.87 6.95 -1.68
N VAL A 135 14.89 7.26 -2.53
CA VAL A 135 13.61 7.88 -2.15
C VAL A 135 12.46 7.08 -2.74
N VAL A 136 11.65 6.49 -1.86
CA VAL A 136 10.42 5.77 -2.20
C VAL A 136 9.23 6.59 -1.71
N ASP A 137 8.39 7.05 -2.61
CA ASP A 137 7.27 7.96 -2.34
C ASP A 137 5.94 7.20 -2.22
N GLY A 138 5.85 6.42 -1.14
CA GLY A 138 4.74 5.52 -0.90
C GLY A 138 4.73 4.34 -1.88
N VAL A 139 3.56 3.73 -2.00
CA VAL A 139 3.33 2.49 -2.73
C VAL A 139 1.98 2.56 -3.45
N ASP A 140 1.96 2.10 -4.69
CA ASP A 140 0.73 1.88 -5.45
C ASP A 140 0.18 0.50 -5.10
N VAL A 141 -0.91 0.46 -4.33
CA VAL A 141 -1.50 -0.78 -3.82
C VAL A 141 -2.81 -1.07 -4.53
N THR A 142 -2.96 -2.28 -5.08
CA THR A 142 -4.23 -2.83 -5.52
C THR A 142 -4.72 -3.84 -4.49
N TYR A 143 -5.95 -3.66 -4.00
CA TYR A 143 -6.49 -4.46 -2.90
C TYR A 143 -7.98 -4.74 -3.06
N SER A 144 -8.49 -5.65 -2.23
CA SER A 144 -9.90 -5.89 -2.02
C SER A 144 -10.26 -5.87 -0.54
N TYR A 145 -11.44 -5.35 -0.25
CA TYR A 145 -12.05 -5.38 1.08
C TYR A 145 -13.52 -5.77 0.96
N GLY A 146 -13.85 -6.95 1.48
CA GLY A 146 -15.08 -7.65 1.13
C GLY A 146 -15.21 -7.81 -0.39
N TRP A 147 -16.33 -7.36 -0.94
CA TRP A 147 -16.62 -7.35 -2.38
C TRP A 147 -16.04 -6.15 -3.17
N GLN A 148 -15.48 -5.15 -2.49
CA GLN A 148 -14.94 -3.96 -3.15
C GLN A 148 -13.49 -4.20 -3.55
N ARG A 149 -13.09 -3.66 -4.69
CA ARG A 149 -11.71 -3.65 -5.17
C ARG A 149 -11.30 -2.22 -5.45
N GLY A 150 -10.05 -1.88 -5.13
CA GLY A 150 -9.52 -0.54 -5.33
C GLY A 150 -8.04 -0.58 -5.68
N THR A 151 -7.58 0.53 -6.28
CA THR A 151 -6.16 0.85 -6.40
C THR A 151 -5.95 2.22 -5.78
N GLN A 152 -4.91 2.36 -4.98
CA GLN A 152 -4.61 3.59 -4.27
C GLN A 152 -3.10 3.80 -4.16
N THR A 153 -2.66 5.03 -4.39
CA THR A 153 -1.32 5.46 -3.98
C THR A 153 -1.36 5.91 -2.53
N THR A 154 -0.56 5.31 -1.67
CA THR A 154 -0.63 5.53 -0.23
C THR A 154 0.73 5.28 0.45
N GLY A 155 0.79 5.53 1.75
CA GLY A 155 1.95 5.28 2.58
C GLY A 155 2.89 6.47 2.74
N LEU A 156 3.90 6.27 3.59
CA LEU A 156 4.92 7.26 3.92
C LEU A 156 6.00 7.34 2.84
N THR A 157 6.62 8.52 2.70
CA THR A 157 7.84 8.67 1.89
C THR A 157 9.03 8.13 2.69
N ALA A 158 9.65 7.05 2.23
CA ALA A 158 10.88 6.50 2.82
C ALA A 158 12.11 7.09 2.11
N VAL A 159 12.99 7.73 2.88
CA VAL A 159 14.27 8.26 2.43
C VAL A 159 15.37 7.45 3.08
N VAL A 160 16.05 6.62 2.30
CA VAL A 160 17.16 5.77 2.79
C VAL A 160 18.48 6.33 2.28
N THR A 161 19.45 6.51 3.18
CA THR A 161 20.81 6.92 2.83
C THR A 161 21.78 5.82 3.21
N PHE A 162 22.45 5.25 2.21
CA PHE A 162 23.51 4.25 2.38
C PHE A 162 24.86 4.94 2.43
N ALA A 163 25.64 4.66 3.47
CA ALA A 163 27.02 5.09 3.61
C ALA A 163 27.97 3.88 3.56
N GLY A 164 29.20 4.09 3.07
CA GLY A 164 30.26 3.09 3.05
C GLY A 164 31.25 3.25 4.20
#